data_AF-A0A4Q7SJL2-F1
#
_entry.id   AF-A0A4Q7SJL2-F1
#
_cell.length_a   1.000
_cell.length_b   1.000
_cell.length_c   1.000
_cell.angle_alpha   90.00
_cell.angle_beta   90.00
_cell.angle_gamma   90.00
#
_symmetry.space_group_name_H-M   'P 1'
#
loop_
_entity.id
_entity.type
_entity.pdbx_description
1 polymer ?
#
loop_
_entity_poly.entity_id
_entity_poly.type
_entity_poly.pdbx_seq_one_letter_code
_entity_poly.pdbx_strand_id
1 'polypeptide(L)' 'MPQRALKPEQRLCEHLEDALAEAEALGWIVVAALISEALEAMARPEV' A
#
# COMPACT_ATOMS: atom_id res chain seq x y z
N MET A 1 -15.44 -0.28 16.15
CA MET A 1 -15.63 0.61 14.98
C MET A 1 -16.40 -0.17 13.93
N PRO A 2 -17.54 0.32 13.39
CA PRO A 2 -18.29 -0.42 12.40
C PRO A 2 -17.39 -0.59 11.18
N GLN A 3 -17.16 -1.83 10.76
CA GLN A 3 -16.36 -2.17 9.59
C GLN A 3 -17.09 -1.60 8.37
N ARG A 4 -16.73 -0.36 7.97
CA ARG A 4 -17.07 0.16 6.66
C ARG A 4 -16.50 -0.86 5.68
N ALA A 5 -17.36 -1.51 4.90
CA ALA A 5 -16.95 -2.49 3.91
C ALA A 5 -16.18 -1.76 2.81
N LEU A 6 -14.88 -1.58 3.04
CA LEU A 6 -13.94 -1.06 2.06
C LEU A 6 -13.94 -1.98 0.85
N LYS A 7 -13.82 -1.38 -0.33
CA LYS A 7 -13.63 -2.16 -1.56
C LYS A 7 -12.32 -2.95 -1.44
N PRO A 8 -12.20 -4.13 -2.10
CA PRO A 8 -10.99 -4.93 -2.05
C PRO A 8 -9.71 -4.13 -2.36
N GLU A 9 -9.77 -3.23 -3.33
CA GLU A 9 -8.67 -2.32 -3.70
C GLU A 9 -8.27 -1.39 -2.55
N GLN A 10 -9.24 -0.82 -1.83
CA GLN A 10 -8.97 0.08 -0.71
C GLN A 10 -8.29 -0.64 0.45
N ARG A 11 -8.73 -1.87 0.75
CA ARG A 11 -8.06 -2.70 1.78
C ARG A 11 -6.64 -3.09 1.36
N LEU A 12 -6.42 -3.36 0.08
CA LEU A 12 -5.09 -3.66 -0.42
C LEU A 12 -4.17 -2.44 -0.31
N CYS A 13 -4.66 -1.24 -0.65
CA CYS A 13 -3.91 0.00 -0.43
C CYS A 13 -3.53 0.18 1.04
N GLU A 14 -4.48 0.04 1.97
CA GLU A 14 -4.20 0.16 3.41
C GLU A 14 -3.11 -0.83 3.87
N HIS A 15 -3.19 -2.10 3.43
CA HIS A 15 -2.17 -3.09 3.77
C HIS A 15 -0.80 -2.79 3.16
N LEU A 16 -0.74 -2.21 1.96
CA LEU A 16 0.51 -1.80 1.33
C LEU A 16 1.10 -0.57 2.03
N GLU A 17 0.28 0.39 2.45
CA GLU A 17 0.73 1.55 3.25
C GLU A 17 1.31 1.12 4.61
N ASP A 18 0.64 0.19 5.30
CA ASP A 18 1.14 -0.39 6.56
C ASP A 18 2.48 -1.12 6.34
N ALA A 19 2.58 -1.94 5.29
CA ALA A 19 3.81 -2.67 4.95
C ALA A 19 4.95 -1.74 4.53
N LEU A 20 4.65 -0.61 3.88
CA LEU A 20 5.63 0.41 3.55
C LEU A 20 6.22 1.03 4.82
N ALA A 21 5.37 1.43 5.77
CA ALA A 21 5.81 2.01 7.03
C ALA A 21 6.71 1.04 7.83
N GLU A 22 6.37 -0.26 7.85
CA GLU A 22 7.20 -1.29 8.48
C GLU A 22 8.54 -1.48 7.75
N ALA A 23 8.53 -1.53 6.41
CA ALA A 23 9.74 -1.67 5.61
C ALA A 23 10.69 -0.47 5.79
N GLU A 24 10.16 0.76 5.85
CA GLU A 24 10.94 1.97 6.13
C GLU A 24 11.54 1.94 7.54
N ALA A 25 10.75 1.55 8.55
CA ALA A 25 11.22 1.45 9.93
C ALA A 25 12.35 0.41 10.11
N LEU A 26 12.31 -0.67 9.34
CA LEU A 26 13.33 -1.73 9.34
C LEU A 26 14.51 -1.44 8.39
N GLY A 27 14.47 -0.34 7.63
CA GLY A 27 15.50 0.01 6.67
C GLY A 27 15.56 -0.91 5.44
N TRP A 28 14.46 -1.60 5.11
CA TRP A 28 14.34 -2.48 3.95
C TRP A 28 14.09 -1.68 2.67
N ILE A 29 15.11 -0.91 2.26
CA ILE A 29 15.03 0.08 1.16
C ILE A 29 14.45 -0.53 -0.13
N VAL A 30 14.89 -1.73 -0.52
CA VAL A 30 14.41 -2.38 -1.75
C VAL A 30 12.93 -2.76 -1.63
N VAL A 31 12.50 -3.25 -0.47
CA VAL A 31 11.11 -3.64 -0.23
C VAL A 31 10.21 -2.41 -0.21
N ALA A 32 10.63 -1.35 0.48
CA ALA A 32 9.90 -0.07 0.50
C ALA A 32 9.74 0.49 -0.92
N ALA A 33 10.79 0.47 -1.75
CA ALA A 33 10.70 0.93 -3.14
C ALA A 33 9.69 0.14 -3.97
N LEU A 34 9.66 -1.19 -3.82
CA LEU A 34 8.69 -2.05 -4.53
C LEU A 34 7.25 -1.81 -4.09
N ILE A 35 7.02 -1.57 -2.80
CA ILE A 35 5.68 -1.28 -2.27
C ILE A 35 5.21 0.09 -2.77
N SER A 36 6.08 1.10 -2.78
CA SER A 36 5.77 2.41 -3.34
C SER A 36 5.40 2.34 -4.83
N GLU A 37 6.13 1.56 -5.62
CA GLU A 37 5.80 1.35 -7.04
C GLU A 37 4.42 0.69 -7.22
N ALA A 38 4.08 -0.30 -6.39
CA ALA A 38 2.78 -0.94 -6.41
C ALA A 38 1.64 0.03 -6.07
N LEU A 39 1.82 0.86 -5.05
CA LEU A 39 0.87 1.91 -4.66
C LEU A 39 0.68 2.95 -5.78
N GLU A 40 1.77 3.38 -6.42
CA GLU A 40 1.72 4.29 -7.57
C GLU A 40 0.96 3.69 -8.76
N ALA A 41 1.17 2.41 -9.05
CA ALA A 41 0.47 1.72 -10.13
C ALA A 41 -1.04 1.65 -9.86
N MET A 42 -1.44 1.42 -8.61
CA MET A 42 -2.85 1.38 -8.20
C MET A 42 -3.52 2.77 -8.19
N ALA A 43 -2.75 3.83 -7.97
CA ALA A 43 -3.27 5.20 -7.94
C ALA A 43 -3.55 5.79 -9.33
N ARG A 44 -3.02 5.18 -10.40
CA ARG A 44 -3.26 5.65 -11.77
C ARG A 44 -4.60 5.10 -12.26
N PRO A 45 -5.56 5.97 -12.63
CA PRO A 45 -6.72 5.51 -13.37
C PRO A 45 -6.22 5.00 -14.73
N GLU A 46 -6.47 3.72 -15.01
CA GLU A 46 -6.21 3.15 -16.33
C GLU A 46 -6.90 4.03 -17.39
N VAL A 47 -6.11 4.56 -18.34
CA VAL A 47 -6.58 5.42 -19.43
C VAL A 47 -7.30 4.58 -20.48
#